data_AF-A0A7V3BQK1-F1
#
_entry.id   AF-A0A7V3BQK1-F1
#
_cell.length_a   1.000
_cell.length_b   1.000
_cell.length_c   1.000
_cell.angle_alpha   90.00
_cell.angle_beta   90.00
_cell.angle_gamma   90.00
#
_symmetry.space_group_name_H-M   'P 1'
#
loop_
_entity.id
_entity.type
_entity.pdbx_description
1 polymer ?
#
loop_
_entity_poly.entity_id
_entity_poly.type
_entity_poly.pdbx_seq_one_letter_code
_entity_poly.pdbx_strand_id
1 'polypeptide(L)'
;MMLEATEWQRQIESLTADLKNIANAREALRPNKPIPFVWDIAFVEILKGDNGGFDIVIGNPPYVRQENISDPRIPREKITTQNKREYRVKLAHSVYQAFPIFFGYKTSTSTAARKLDSKSDLYVYFYFHGLSLLNENGAFCFITSNSWLDVGYGVDLQEFLLKYCH
;
A
#
# COMPACT_ATOMS: atom_id res chain seq x y z
N MET A 1 35.91 -14.09 14.94
CA MET A 1 36.21 -14.23 13.50
C MET A 1 35.00 -14.53 12.62
N MET A 2 34.45 -15.76 12.50
CA MET A 2 33.32 -15.99 11.56
C MET A 2 32.02 -15.25 11.96
N LEU A 3 31.70 -15.19 13.26
CA LEU A 3 30.50 -14.50 13.75
C LEU A 3 30.55 -12.99 13.49
N GLU A 4 31.68 -12.34 13.77
CA GLU A 4 31.89 -10.90 13.51
C GLU A 4 31.84 -10.57 12.03
N ALA A 5 32.42 -11.41 11.16
CA ALA A 5 32.37 -11.20 9.71
C ALA A 5 30.92 -11.21 9.17
N THR A 6 30.09 -12.13 9.68
CA THR A 6 28.67 -12.20 9.31
C THR A 6 27.88 -10.99 9.80
N GLU A 7 28.21 -10.49 11.00
CA GLU A 7 27.56 -9.33 11.61
C GLU A 7 27.92 -8.04 10.86
N TRP A 8 29.19 -7.91 10.46
CA TRP A 8 29.67 -6.80 9.63
C TRP A 8 29.05 -6.85 8.23
N GLN A 9 28.89 -8.03 7.64
CA GLN A 9 28.19 -8.19 6.36
C GLN A 9 26.72 -7.78 6.46
N ARG A 10 26.01 -8.16 7.51
CA ARG A 10 24.63 -7.68 7.77
C ARG A 10 24.57 -6.18 7.95
N GLN A 11 25.55 -5.61 8.64
CA GLN A 11 25.61 -4.17 8.88
C GLN A 11 25.89 -3.39 7.58
N ILE A 12 26.78 -3.89 6.73
CA ILE A 12 27.02 -3.33 5.39
C ILE A 12 25.76 -3.44 4.54
N GLU A 13 25.06 -4.57 4.54
CA GLU A 13 23.79 -4.72 3.82
C GLU A 13 22.74 -3.71 4.29
N SER A 14 22.56 -3.56 5.61
CA SER A 14 21.64 -2.59 6.21
C SER A 14 22.00 -1.16 5.79
N LEU A 15 23.26 -0.75 5.98
CA LEU A 15 23.71 0.60 5.66
C LEU A 15 23.62 0.89 4.15
N THR A 16 23.85 -0.11 3.31
CA THR A 16 23.71 0.03 1.85
C THR A 16 22.24 0.20 1.46
N ALA A 17 21.33 -0.53 2.10
CA ALA A 17 19.89 -0.36 1.91
C ALA A 17 19.44 1.04 2.37
N ASP A 18 19.93 1.49 3.53
CA ASP A 18 19.62 2.82 4.08
C ASP A 18 20.13 3.93 3.16
N LEU A 19 21.38 3.84 2.68
CA LEU A 19 21.94 4.79 1.71
C LEU A 19 21.10 4.86 0.43
N LYS A 20 20.67 3.70 -0.08
CA LYS A 20 19.81 3.64 -1.27
C LYS A 20 18.45 4.31 -1.00
N ASN A 21 17.86 4.07 0.16
CA ASN A 21 16.59 4.67 0.56
C ASN A 21 16.71 6.19 0.70
N ILE A 22 17.75 6.67 1.38
CA ILE A 22 18.02 8.10 1.57
C ILE A 22 18.30 8.79 0.22
N ALA A 23 19.09 8.17 -0.67
CA ALA A 23 19.35 8.70 -2.00
C ALA A 23 18.06 8.85 -2.81
N ASN A 24 17.19 7.85 -2.77
CA ASN A 24 15.88 7.90 -3.43
C ASN A 24 14.97 8.97 -2.80
N ALA A 25 14.96 9.09 -1.48
CA ALA A 25 14.19 10.12 -0.78
C ALA A 25 14.67 11.53 -1.15
N ARG A 26 15.99 11.76 -1.16
CA ARG A 26 16.59 13.04 -1.58
C ARG A 26 16.23 13.39 -3.03
N GLU A 27 16.27 12.40 -3.91
CA GLU A 27 15.89 12.58 -5.32
C GLU A 27 14.41 12.94 -5.48
N ALA A 28 13.54 12.34 -4.66
CA ALA A 28 12.11 12.63 -4.63
C ALA A 28 11.81 14.03 -4.08
N LEU A 29 12.63 14.53 -3.15
CA LEU A 29 12.50 15.85 -2.51
C LEU A 29 13.17 17.00 -3.29
N ARG A 30 13.65 16.76 -4.52
CA ARG A 30 14.21 17.83 -5.37
C ARG A 30 13.16 18.96 -5.56
N PRO A 31 13.58 20.25 -5.49
CA PRO A 31 12.68 21.39 -5.36
C PRO A 31 11.68 21.59 -6.51
N ASN A 32 11.90 20.99 -7.68
CA ASN A 32 10.99 21.06 -8.84
C ASN A 32 9.99 19.89 -8.92
N LYS A 33 9.90 19.03 -7.90
CA LYS A 33 8.89 17.98 -7.82
C LYS A 33 7.82 18.39 -6.82
N PRO A 34 6.51 18.31 -7.17
CA PRO A 34 5.47 18.52 -6.19
C PRO A 34 5.66 17.51 -5.05
N ILE A 35 5.68 18.00 -3.83
CA ILE A 35 5.75 17.16 -2.63
C ILE A 35 4.53 16.23 -2.69
N PRO A 36 4.73 14.90 -2.65
CA PRO A 36 3.61 13.98 -2.65
C PRO A 36 2.77 14.24 -1.39
N PHE A 37 1.46 14.08 -1.52
CA PHE A 37 0.61 14.11 -0.34
C PHE A 37 0.92 12.89 0.54
N VAL A 38 1.38 13.14 1.77
CA VAL A 38 1.72 12.11 2.74
C VAL A 38 0.79 12.25 3.94
N TRP A 39 -0.07 11.25 4.15
CA TRP A 39 -1.08 11.24 5.22
C TRP A 39 -0.47 11.45 6.61
N ASP A 40 0.60 10.73 6.96
CA ASP A 40 1.29 10.86 8.26
C ASP A 40 1.80 12.28 8.56
N ILE A 41 2.11 13.07 7.52
CA ILE A 41 2.60 14.44 7.68
C ILE A 41 1.42 15.41 7.70
N ALA A 42 0.48 15.26 6.76
CA ALA A 42 -0.67 16.14 6.63
C ALA A 42 -1.62 16.07 7.83
N PHE A 43 -1.68 14.91 8.50
CA PHE A 43 -2.59 14.64 9.60
C PHE A 43 -1.88 13.95 10.78
N VAL A 44 -0.69 14.43 11.14
CA VAL A 44 0.11 13.85 12.24
C VAL A 44 -0.67 13.82 13.57
N GLU A 45 -1.43 14.87 13.86
CA GLU A 45 -2.23 15.00 15.09
C GLU A 45 -3.35 13.95 15.17
N ILE A 46 -3.84 13.47 14.02
CA ILE A 46 -4.92 12.49 13.95
C ILE A 46 -4.32 11.07 13.96
N LEU A 47 -3.30 10.82 13.13
CA LEU A 47 -2.72 9.48 12.93
C LEU A 47 -1.72 9.07 14.03
N LYS A 48 -1.11 10.02 14.73
CA LYS A 48 -0.20 9.79 15.88
C LYS A 48 -0.75 10.34 17.20
N GLY A 49 -1.97 10.88 17.20
CA GLY A 49 -2.69 11.24 18.41
C GLY A 49 -3.26 10.02 19.13
N ASP A 50 -3.96 10.26 20.24
CA ASP A 50 -4.43 9.21 21.15
C ASP A 50 -5.37 8.19 20.48
N ASN A 51 -6.17 8.63 19.50
CA ASN A 51 -7.09 7.75 18.78
C ASN A 51 -6.41 6.96 17.66
N GLY A 52 -5.22 7.36 17.19
CA GLY A 52 -4.47 6.64 16.16
C GLY A 52 -5.14 6.54 14.77
N GLY A 53 -6.06 7.44 14.42
CA GLY A 53 -6.80 7.40 13.15
C GLY A 53 -8.06 8.26 13.13
N PHE A 54 -8.69 8.35 11.96
CA PHE A 54 -9.98 9.04 11.78
C PHE A 54 -11.14 8.23 12.38
N ASP A 55 -12.14 8.94 12.93
CA ASP A 55 -13.36 8.32 13.46
C ASP A 55 -14.27 7.79 12.35
N ILE A 56 -14.24 8.42 11.17
CA ILE A 56 -15.06 8.02 10.03
C ILE A 56 -14.25 8.12 8.75
N VAL A 57 -14.22 7.03 7.97
CA VAL A 57 -13.70 7.00 6.61
C VAL A 57 -14.84 6.62 5.67
N ILE A 58 -15.27 7.57 4.84
CA ILE A 58 -16.35 7.38 3.87
C ILE A 58 -15.87 7.70 2.45
N GLY A 59 -16.37 6.98 1.44
CA GLY A 59 -15.96 7.22 0.07
C GLY A 59 -16.72 6.46 -1.00
N ASN A 60 -16.55 6.89 -2.25
CA ASN A 60 -17.01 6.23 -3.45
C ASN A 60 -15.80 6.01 -4.38
N PRO A 61 -15.00 4.95 -4.15
CA PRO A 61 -13.78 4.73 -4.91
C PRO A 61 -14.05 4.45 -6.40
N PRO A 62 -13.05 4.65 -7.29
CA PRO A 62 -13.23 4.44 -8.72
C PRO A 62 -13.52 2.97 -9.10
N TYR A 63 -14.52 2.75 -9.95
CA TYR A 63 -14.93 1.45 -10.47
C TYR A 63 -14.11 1.02 -11.70
N VAL A 64 -12.83 0.71 -11.50
CA VAL A 64 -11.92 0.33 -12.58
C VAL A 64 -11.59 -1.16 -12.51
N ARG A 65 -11.92 -1.90 -13.57
CA ARG A 65 -11.59 -3.32 -13.69
C ARG A 65 -10.10 -3.58 -13.79
N GLN A 66 -9.63 -4.74 -13.32
CA GLN A 66 -8.21 -5.11 -13.29
C GLN A 66 -7.45 -4.88 -14.61
N GLU A 67 -8.08 -5.10 -15.77
CA GLU A 67 -7.49 -4.93 -17.10
C GLU A 67 -7.29 -3.46 -17.49
N ASN A 68 -8.04 -2.57 -16.86
CA ASN A 68 -8.06 -1.13 -17.14
C ASN A 68 -7.25 -0.31 -16.13
N ILE A 69 -6.74 -0.94 -15.07
CA ILE A 69 -5.87 -0.29 -14.09
C ILE A 69 -4.58 0.17 -14.77
N SER A 70 -4.35 1.48 -14.75
CA SER A 70 -3.18 2.17 -15.31
C SER A 70 -2.84 3.39 -14.46
N ASP A 71 -1.58 3.85 -14.53
CA ASP A 71 -1.15 5.04 -13.80
C ASP A 71 -1.88 6.28 -14.37
N PRO A 72 -2.68 7.01 -13.57
CA PRO A 72 -3.46 8.15 -14.06
C PRO A 72 -2.59 9.32 -14.53
N ARG A 73 -1.28 9.32 -14.23
CA ARG A 73 -0.33 10.35 -14.65
C ARG A 73 0.24 10.09 -16.04
N ILE A 74 0.04 8.89 -16.59
CA ILE A 74 0.52 8.51 -17.92
C ILE A 74 -0.59 8.84 -18.94
N PRO A 75 -0.30 9.63 -20.00
CA PRO A 75 -1.25 9.87 -21.08
C PRO A 75 -1.72 8.56 -21.73
N ARG A 76 -3.00 8.51 -22.15
CA ARG A 76 -3.63 7.27 -22.64
C ARG A 76 -2.89 6.65 -23.82
N GLU A 77 -2.27 7.47 -24.66
CA GLU A 77 -1.51 7.08 -25.85
C GLU A 77 -0.20 6.36 -25.49
N LYS A 78 0.30 6.56 -24.27
CA LYS A 78 1.55 5.97 -23.76
C LYS A 78 1.31 4.77 -22.85
N ILE A 79 0.06 4.33 -22.69
CA ILE A 79 -0.27 3.17 -21.86
C ILE A 79 0.17 1.90 -22.57
N THR A 80 0.90 1.04 -21.85
CA THR A 80 1.38 -0.25 -22.35
C THR A 80 1.03 -1.35 -21.35
N THR A 81 1.04 -2.61 -21.79
CA THR A 81 0.82 -3.75 -20.87
C THR A 81 1.85 -3.77 -19.74
N GLN A 82 3.09 -3.36 -20.04
CA GLN A 82 4.18 -3.31 -19.07
C GLN A 82 3.95 -2.25 -17.99
N ASN A 83 3.61 -1.00 -18.36
CA ASN A 83 3.39 0.04 -17.35
C ASN A 83 2.12 -0.19 -16.51
N LYS A 84 1.07 -0.82 -17.08
CA LYS A 84 -0.09 -1.29 -16.32
C LYS A 84 0.30 -2.31 -15.26
N ARG A 85 1.17 -3.27 -15.62
CA ARG A 85 1.68 -4.28 -14.69
C ARG A 85 2.49 -3.63 -13.58
N GLU A 86 3.41 -2.73 -13.92
CA GLU A 86 4.23 -2.01 -12.94
C GLU A 86 3.39 -1.20 -11.95
N TYR A 87 2.35 -0.51 -12.44
CA TYR A 87 1.46 0.25 -11.58
C TYR A 87 0.66 -0.65 -10.63
N ARG A 88 0.11 -1.78 -11.11
CA ARG A 88 -0.58 -2.76 -10.26
C ARG A 88 0.34 -3.36 -9.19
N VAL A 89 1.60 -3.64 -9.52
CA VAL A 89 2.60 -4.11 -8.54
C VAL A 89 2.84 -3.05 -7.46
N LYS A 90 2.94 -1.77 -7.84
CA LYS A 90 3.08 -0.67 -6.87
C LYS A 90 1.85 -0.55 -5.96
N LEU A 91 0.64 -0.67 -6.50
CA LEU A 91 -0.59 -0.68 -5.71
C LEU A 91 -0.60 -1.83 -4.70
N ALA A 92 -0.29 -3.05 -5.13
CA ALA A 92 -0.20 -4.19 -4.23
C ALA A 92 0.86 -4.00 -3.13
N HIS A 93 2.05 -3.53 -3.50
CA HIS A 93 3.12 -3.22 -2.54
C HIS A 93 2.69 -2.18 -1.50
N SER A 94 1.96 -1.14 -1.92
CA SER A 94 1.47 -0.13 -0.97
C SER A 94 0.50 -0.71 0.06
N VAL A 95 -0.34 -1.67 -0.33
CA VAL A 95 -1.24 -2.37 0.60
C VAL A 95 -0.45 -3.28 1.55
N TYR A 96 0.56 -3.99 1.03
CA TYR A 96 1.41 -4.84 1.86
C TYR A 96 2.20 -4.06 2.91
N GLN A 97 2.59 -2.84 2.57
CA GLN A 97 3.24 -1.91 3.51
C GLN A 97 2.28 -1.38 4.57
N ALA A 98 1.00 -1.16 4.22
CA ALA A 98 -0.02 -0.71 5.16
C ALA A 98 -0.40 -1.81 6.17
N PHE A 99 -0.46 -3.09 5.73
CA PHE A 99 -0.82 -4.22 6.59
C PHE A 99 0.24 -5.34 6.56
N PRO A 100 1.46 -5.08 7.07
CA PRO A 100 2.57 -5.99 6.93
C PRO A 100 2.36 -7.32 7.66
N ILE A 101 1.64 -7.31 8.79
CA ILE A 101 1.34 -8.52 9.57
C ILE A 101 0.38 -9.43 8.79
N PHE A 102 -0.72 -8.90 8.25
CA PHE A 102 -1.71 -9.70 7.52
C PHE A 102 -1.15 -10.31 6.24
N PHE A 103 -0.37 -9.54 5.48
CA PHE A 103 0.22 -10.01 4.23
C PHE A 103 1.57 -10.73 4.40
N GLY A 104 2.12 -10.75 5.62
CA GLY A 104 3.47 -11.27 5.87
C GLY A 104 4.52 -10.53 5.03
N TYR A 105 4.40 -9.20 4.94
CA TYR A 105 5.29 -8.37 4.14
C TYR A 105 6.64 -8.16 4.84
N LYS A 106 7.71 -8.45 4.12
CA LYS A 106 9.09 -8.23 4.57
C LYS A 106 9.69 -7.05 3.82
N THR A 107 9.94 -5.95 4.53
CA THR A 107 10.53 -4.73 3.93
C THR A 107 11.92 -5.00 3.36
N SER A 108 12.74 -5.81 4.03
CA SER A 108 14.11 -6.14 3.59
C SER A 108 14.15 -6.79 2.20
N THR A 109 13.21 -7.67 1.90
CA THR A 109 13.13 -8.36 0.61
C THR A 109 12.05 -7.78 -0.31
N SER A 110 11.26 -6.82 0.16
CA SER A 110 10.09 -6.26 -0.54
C SER A 110 9.12 -7.35 -1.04
N THR A 111 8.92 -8.41 -0.26
CA THR A 111 8.07 -9.55 -0.62
C THR A 111 6.98 -9.79 0.39
N ALA A 112 5.77 -10.09 -0.09
CA ALA A 112 4.65 -10.55 0.73
C ALA A 112 4.49 -12.08 0.65
N ALA A 113 4.20 -12.71 1.79
CA ALA A 113 3.90 -14.14 1.88
C ALA A 113 2.50 -14.45 1.31
N ARG A 114 1.51 -13.63 1.67
CA ARG A 114 0.17 -13.62 1.08
C ARG A 114 0.10 -12.51 0.02
N LYS A 115 -0.42 -12.82 -1.16
CA LYS A 115 -0.51 -11.86 -2.27
C LYS A 115 -1.96 -11.65 -2.67
N LEU A 116 -2.34 -10.39 -2.85
CA LEU A 116 -3.61 -10.03 -3.46
C LEU A 116 -3.73 -10.67 -4.85
N ASP A 117 -4.94 -11.09 -5.20
CA ASP A 117 -5.23 -11.59 -6.53
C ASP A 117 -5.02 -10.49 -7.57
N SER A 118 -4.26 -10.80 -8.61
CA SER A 118 -4.00 -9.94 -9.78
C SER A 118 -5.26 -9.50 -10.54
N LYS A 119 -6.39 -10.19 -10.31
CA LYS A 119 -7.72 -9.89 -10.83
C LYS A 119 -8.53 -8.93 -9.97
N SER A 120 -7.98 -8.44 -8.87
CA SER A 120 -8.65 -7.46 -8.02
C SER A 120 -8.90 -6.15 -8.77
N ASP A 121 -10.14 -5.67 -8.70
CA ASP A 121 -10.53 -4.34 -9.18
C ASP A 121 -9.89 -3.24 -8.33
N LEU A 122 -9.81 -2.02 -8.88
CA LEU A 122 -9.08 -0.92 -8.27
C LEU A 122 -9.59 -0.56 -6.86
N TYR A 123 -10.90 -0.65 -6.61
CA TYR A 123 -11.49 -0.28 -5.32
C TYR A 123 -11.01 -1.18 -4.16
N VAL A 124 -10.50 -2.39 -4.43
CA VAL A 124 -9.92 -3.26 -3.39
C VAL A 124 -8.71 -2.59 -2.74
N TYR A 125 -7.84 -1.95 -3.52
CA TYR A 125 -6.70 -1.20 -2.97
C TYR A 125 -7.15 0.00 -2.14
N PHE A 126 -8.25 0.66 -2.54
CA PHE A 126 -8.83 1.75 -1.76
C PHE A 126 -9.41 1.26 -0.43
N TYR A 127 -10.03 0.07 -0.38
CA TYR A 127 -10.50 -0.52 0.88
C TYR A 127 -9.38 -0.59 1.90
N PHE A 128 -8.26 -1.23 1.54
CA PHE A 128 -7.12 -1.35 2.44
C PHE A 128 -6.59 0.02 2.86
N HIS A 129 -6.34 0.93 1.92
CA HIS A 129 -5.82 2.25 2.27
C HIS A 129 -6.78 3.06 3.13
N GLY A 130 -8.08 3.02 2.85
CA GLY A 130 -9.09 3.68 3.67
C GLY A 130 -9.16 3.09 5.08
N LEU A 131 -9.09 1.77 5.22
CA LEU A 131 -9.05 1.09 6.53
C LEU A 131 -7.77 1.42 7.30
N SER A 132 -6.64 1.66 6.61
CA SER A 132 -5.39 2.05 7.29
C SER A 132 -5.41 3.45 7.89
N LEU A 133 -6.39 4.27 7.52
CA LEU A 133 -6.61 5.61 8.04
C LEU A 133 -7.60 5.62 9.22
N LEU A 134 -8.36 4.54 9.43
CA LEU A 134 -9.39 4.45 10.45
C LEU A 134 -8.79 4.15 11.82
N ASN A 135 -9.34 4.72 12.88
CA ASN A 135 -9.01 4.28 14.24
C ASN A 135 -9.74 2.98 14.62
N GLU A 136 -9.35 2.39 15.76
CA GLU A 136 -9.87 1.09 16.23
C GLU A 136 -11.39 1.09 16.52
N ASN A 137 -11.97 2.26 16.83
CA ASN A 137 -13.40 2.40 17.15
C ASN A 137 -14.18 3.14 16.04
N GLY A 138 -13.57 3.28 14.87
CA GLY A 138 -14.09 4.13 13.79
C GLY A 138 -15.10 3.40 12.91
N ALA A 139 -15.84 4.18 12.13
CA ALA A 139 -16.78 3.68 11.14
C ALA A 139 -16.22 3.80 9.72
N PHE A 140 -16.28 2.70 8.96
CA PHE A 140 -15.88 2.65 7.57
C PHE A 140 -17.09 2.48 6.65
N CYS A 141 -17.22 3.31 5.61
CA CYS A 141 -18.33 3.22 4.66
C CYS A 141 -17.90 3.54 3.23
N PHE A 142 -17.70 2.51 2.40
CA PHE A 142 -17.51 2.70 0.96
C PHE A 142 -18.71 2.23 0.16
N ILE A 143 -19.05 3.00 -0.88
CA ILE A 143 -19.97 2.57 -1.93
C ILE A 143 -19.12 1.92 -3.03
N THR A 144 -19.21 0.59 -3.20
CA THR A 144 -18.41 -0.16 -4.18
C THR A 144 -19.27 -1.15 -4.97
N SER A 145 -18.66 -1.78 -6.00
CA SER A 145 -19.26 -2.95 -6.64
C SER A 145 -19.38 -4.10 -5.64
N ASN A 146 -20.35 -5.00 -5.85
CA ASN A 146 -20.52 -6.24 -5.09
C ASN A 146 -19.58 -7.36 -5.54
N SER A 147 -18.79 -7.19 -6.60
CA SER A 147 -18.00 -8.27 -7.22
C SER A 147 -17.00 -8.93 -6.25
N TRP A 148 -16.50 -8.21 -5.25
CA TRP A 148 -15.62 -8.78 -4.22
C TRP A 148 -16.31 -9.78 -3.28
N LEU A 149 -17.64 -9.85 -3.25
CA LEU A 149 -18.38 -10.84 -2.47
C LEU A 149 -18.42 -12.21 -3.17
N ASP A 150 -18.60 -12.19 -4.49
CA ASP A 150 -18.94 -13.40 -5.26
C ASP A 150 -17.78 -13.95 -6.11
N VAL A 151 -16.73 -13.16 -6.34
CA VAL A 151 -15.60 -13.51 -7.20
C VAL A 151 -14.36 -13.83 -6.37
N GLY A 152 -13.59 -14.85 -6.78
CA GLY A 152 -12.43 -15.36 -6.04
C GLY A 152 -11.34 -14.34 -5.69
N TYR A 153 -11.27 -13.18 -6.37
CA TYR A 153 -10.30 -12.14 -6.02
C TYR A 153 -10.59 -11.48 -4.67
N GLY A 154 -11.84 -11.53 -4.19
CA GLY A 154 -12.26 -10.87 -2.96
C GLY A 154 -11.90 -11.58 -1.67
N VAL A 155 -11.38 -12.82 -1.75
CA VAL A 155 -11.12 -13.68 -0.58
C VAL A 155 -10.22 -13.00 0.46
N ASP A 156 -9.13 -12.37 0.04
CA ASP A 156 -8.23 -11.69 0.98
C ASP A 156 -8.89 -10.47 1.65
N LEU A 157 -9.74 -9.74 0.93
CA LEU A 157 -10.48 -8.61 1.48
C LEU A 157 -11.54 -9.11 2.49
N GLN A 158 -12.28 -10.16 2.15
CA GLN A 158 -13.24 -10.78 3.06
C GLN A 158 -12.56 -11.29 4.33
N GLU A 159 -11.46 -12.04 4.20
CA GLU A 159 -10.71 -12.55 5.35
C GLU A 159 -10.12 -11.42 6.20
N PHE A 160 -9.66 -10.33 5.58
CA PHE A 160 -9.19 -9.16 6.31
C PHE A 160 -10.31 -8.53 7.14
N LEU A 161 -11.45 -8.23 6.50
CA LEU A 161 -12.59 -7.61 7.17
C LEU A 161 -13.09 -8.47 8.35
N LEU A 162 -13.20 -9.79 8.17
CA LEU A 162 -13.63 -10.70 9.23
C LEU A 162 -12.68 -10.76 10.43
N LYS A 163 -11.38 -10.50 10.22
CA LYS A 163 -10.39 -10.54 11.31
C LYS A 163 -10.28 -9.20 12.04
N TYR A 164 -10.39 -8.09 11.31
CA TYR A 164 -10.00 -6.77 11.81
C TYR A 164 -11.15 -5.76 11.90
N CYS A 165 -12.36 -6.08 11.44
CA CYS A 165 -13.51 -5.18 11.49
C CYS A 165 -14.68 -5.87 12.21
N HIS A 166 -15.10 -5.33 13.36
CA HIS A 166 -16.20 -5.85 14.19
C HIS A 166 -17.13 -4.73 14.66
#